data_AF-A0A4Q7FRI5-F1
#
_entry.id   AF-A0A4Q7FRI5-F1
#
_cell.length_a   1.000
_cell.length_b   1.000
_cell.length_c   1.000
_cell.angle_alpha   90.00
_cell.angle_beta   90.00
_cell.angle_gamma   90.00
#
_symmetry.space_group_name_H-M   'P 1'
#
loop_
_entity.id
_entity.type
_entity.pdbx_description
1 polymer ?
#
loop_
_entity_poly.entity_id
_entity_poly.type
_entity_poly.pdbx_seq_one_letter_code
_entity_poly.pdbx_strand_id
1 'polypeptide(L)'
;MSVRYLRRSPIAAVILLPLLANQPLTFARGSPVGHEDPWNSERIDRLPPEVRSAITRMCGNATAAHYFATFFDNSRLIKLHFEHLHCDKQARFCTGTSCLRQEFISTGKHYRLQRSYYGHDDD
;
A
#
# COMPACT_ATOMS: atom_id res chain seq x y z
N MET A 1 7.80 4.43 71.71
CA MET A 1 6.91 5.33 72.47
C MET A 1 6.13 6.18 71.48
N SER A 2 4.81 6.29 71.70
CA SER A 2 3.79 6.76 70.77
C SER A 2 3.92 8.22 70.33
N VAL A 3 3.51 8.51 69.10
CA VAL A 3 2.84 9.79 68.79
C VAL A 3 1.41 9.48 68.37
N ARG A 4 0.49 10.05 69.15
CA ARG A 4 -0.95 9.85 69.11
C ARG A 4 -1.55 10.65 67.96
N TYR A 5 -2.49 10.04 67.25
CA TYR A 5 -3.37 10.67 66.28
C TYR A 5 -4.16 11.83 66.89
N LEU A 6 -4.33 12.94 66.17
CA LEU A 6 -5.40 13.89 66.46
C LEU A 6 -6.16 14.29 65.18
N ARG A 7 -7.25 13.55 64.97
CA ARG A 7 -8.62 14.07 64.87
C ARG A 7 -8.94 14.93 63.62
N ARG A 8 -9.33 14.24 62.54
CA ARG A 8 -10.12 14.81 61.43
C ARG A 8 -11.60 14.55 61.69
N SER A 9 -12.42 15.60 61.72
CA SER A 9 -13.88 15.60 61.45
C SER A 9 -14.40 17.05 61.49
N PRO A 10 -15.56 17.43 60.90
CA PRO A 10 -16.48 16.67 60.03
C PRO A 10 -16.91 17.41 58.73
N ILE A 11 -17.21 16.62 57.70
CA ILE A 11 -18.38 16.69 56.79
C ILE A 11 -18.88 18.09 56.35
N ALA A 12 -18.75 18.36 55.04
CA ALA A 12 -19.79 19.05 54.28
C ALA A 12 -19.89 18.40 52.90
N ALA A 13 -20.82 17.44 52.78
CA ALA A 13 -21.21 16.84 51.52
C ALA A 13 -22.02 17.88 50.72
N VAL A 14 -21.47 18.35 49.60
CA VAL A 14 -22.26 19.06 48.58
C VAL A 14 -22.28 18.17 47.35
N ILE A 15 -23.35 17.39 47.26
CA ILE A 15 -23.71 16.57 46.11
C ILE A 15 -24.15 17.54 45.01
N LEU A 16 -23.30 17.76 44.01
CA LEU A 16 -23.69 18.38 42.75
C LEU A 16 -23.07 17.58 41.62
N LEU A 17 -23.97 16.98 40.82
CA LEU A 17 -23.90 16.68 39.38
C LEU A 17 -24.43 15.27 39.08
N PRO A 18 -25.68 15.15 38.61
CA PRO A 18 -26.00 14.17 37.61
C PRO A 18 -26.40 14.91 36.33
N LEU A 19 -25.41 15.25 35.49
CA LEU A 19 -25.68 15.76 34.14
C LEU A 19 -24.96 14.95 33.04
N LEU A 20 -24.55 13.71 33.34
CA LEU A 20 -23.86 12.85 32.38
C LEU A 20 -24.74 11.75 31.77
N ALA A 21 -26.02 11.67 32.13
CA ALA A 21 -26.88 10.56 31.69
C ALA A 21 -27.41 10.70 30.25
N ASN A 22 -27.15 11.82 29.55
CA ASN A 22 -27.65 12.07 28.19
C ASN A 22 -26.51 12.33 27.20
N GLN A 23 -25.53 11.42 27.14
CA GLN A 23 -24.63 11.40 25.99
C GLN A 23 -25.25 10.49 24.93
N PRO A 24 -25.67 11.01 23.75
CA PRO A 24 -26.01 10.13 22.66
C PRO A 24 -24.77 9.30 22.33
N LEU A 25 -24.95 7.98 22.26
CA LEU A 25 -23.92 7.08 21.72
C LEU A 25 -23.63 7.53 20.28
N THR A 26 -22.58 8.34 20.11
CA THR A 26 -22.01 8.62 18.81
C THR A 26 -21.30 7.34 18.38
N PHE A 27 -22.03 6.51 17.64
CA PHE A 27 -21.42 5.43 16.88
C PHE A 27 -20.50 6.07 15.84
N ALA A 28 -19.20 6.12 16.13
CA ALA A 28 -18.20 6.33 15.11
C ALA A 28 -18.32 5.15 14.14
N ARG A 29 -19.03 5.36 13.04
CA ARG A 29 -18.96 4.47 11.88
C ARG A 29 -17.53 4.57 11.35
N GLY A 30 -16.65 3.69 11.82
CA GLY A 30 -15.45 3.38 11.06
C GLY A 30 -15.92 2.87 9.71
N SER A 31 -15.52 3.51 8.62
CA SER A 31 -15.63 2.89 7.31
C SER A 31 -15.00 1.50 7.43
N PRO A 32 -15.60 0.44 6.84
CA PRO A 32 -14.86 -0.78 6.66
C PRO A 32 -13.57 -0.36 5.97
N VAL A 33 -12.42 -0.63 6.60
CA VAL A 33 -11.15 -0.64 5.87
C VAL A 33 -11.30 -1.80 4.90
N GLY A 34 -11.97 -1.51 3.77
CA GLY A 34 -12.05 -2.41 2.66
C GLY A 34 -10.62 -2.63 2.25
N HIS A 35 -10.13 -3.86 2.45
CA HIS A 35 -8.82 -4.24 1.96
C HIS A 35 -8.83 -3.94 0.47
N GLU A 36 -8.03 -2.98 0.02
CA GLU A 36 -7.84 -2.69 -1.40
C GLU A 36 -7.44 -4.01 -2.06
N ASP A 37 -8.10 -4.37 -3.18
CA ASP A 37 -7.70 -5.56 -3.93
C ASP A 37 -6.19 -5.43 -4.23
N PRO A 38 -5.36 -6.39 -3.79
CA PRO A 38 -3.95 -6.34 -4.06
C PRO A 38 -3.65 -6.33 -5.56
N TRP A 39 -4.59 -6.70 -6.44
CA TRP A 39 -4.47 -6.70 -7.89
C TRP A 39 -5.37 -5.64 -8.52
N ASN A 40 -4.77 -4.62 -9.15
CA ASN A 40 -5.53 -3.52 -9.75
C ASN A 40 -4.96 -3.14 -11.12
N SER A 41 -5.83 -3.03 -12.14
CA SER A 41 -5.44 -2.61 -13.50
C SER A 41 -5.02 -1.15 -13.57
N GLU A 42 -5.54 -0.29 -12.68
CA GLU A 42 -5.24 1.14 -12.66
C GLU A 42 -3.74 1.41 -12.45
N ARG A 43 -3.04 0.49 -11.77
CA ARG A 43 -1.58 0.57 -11.59
C ARG A 43 -0.81 0.46 -12.90
N ILE A 44 -1.35 -0.27 -13.88
CA ILE A 44 -0.80 -0.34 -15.25
C ILE A 44 -1.27 0.87 -16.07
N ASP A 45 -2.50 1.32 -15.90
CA ASP A 45 -3.06 2.45 -16.65
C ASP A 45 -2.31 3.76 -16.40
N ARG A 46 -1.79 3.94 -15.18
CA ARG A 46 -0.98 5.10 -14.76
C ARG A 46 0.46 5.07 -15.26
N LEU A 47 0.92 3.98 -15.88
CA LEU A 47 2.28 3.89 -16.42
C LEU A 47 2.45 4.76 -17.68
N PRO A 48 3.70 5.18 -17.99
CA PRO A 48 3.98 5.83 -19.26
C PRO A 48 3.50 4.99 -20.45
N PRO A 49 3.06 5.64 -21.54
CA PRO A 49 2.39 4.94 -22.64
C PRO A 49 3.25 3.86 -23.29
N GLU A 50 4.57 4.04 -23.37
CA GLU A 50 5.50 3.05 -23.91
C GLU A 50 5.59 1.80 -23.03
N VAL A 51 5.59 2.00 -21.71
CA VAL A 51 5.64 0.92 -20.72
C VAL A 51 4.32 0.15 -20.72
N ARG A 52 3.18 0.87 -20.66
CA ARG A 52 1.85 0.28 -20.75
C ARG A 52 1.68 -0.53 -22.04
N SER A 53 2.10 0.03 -23.18
CA SER A 53 2.02 -0.66 -24.48
C SER A 53 2.89 -1.92 -24.55
N ALA A 54 4.03 -1.96 -23.85
CA ALA A 54 4.83 -3.17 -23.74
C ALA A 54 4.07 -4.27 -22.98
N ILE A 55 3.47 -3.92 -21.84
CA ILE A 55 2.69 -4.85 -21.00
C ILE A 55 1.48 -5.38 -21.78
N THR A 56 0.69 -4.50 -22.40
CA THR A 56 -0.48 -4.90 -23.19
C THR A 56 -0.11 -5.84 -24.34
N ARG A 57 1.04 -5.65 -25.00
CA ARG A 57 1.50 -6.59 -26.05
C ARG A 57 1.85 -7.98 -25.52
N MET A 58 2.37 -8.07 -24.30
CA MET A 58 2.73 -9.35 -23.68
C MET A 58 1.52 -10.07 -23.08
N CYS A 59 0.62 -9.31 -22.46
CA CYS A 59 -0.36 -9.81 -21.50
C CYS A 59 -1.81 -9.58 -21.95
N GLY A 60 -2.05 -8.64 -22.87
CA GLY A 60 -3.39 -8.14 -23.17
C GLY A 60 -3.93 -7.37 -21.95
N ASN A 61 -4.97 -7.92 -21.34
CA ASN A 61 -5.50 -7.42 -20.07
C ASN A 61 -4.64 -7.92 -18.93
N ALA A 62 -4.34 -7.01 -18.01
CA ALA A 62 -3.42 -7.26 -16.92
C ALA A 62 -3.86 -6.53 -15.65
N THR A 63 -3.60 -7.15 -14.50
CA THR A 63 -3.69 -6.52 -13.19
C THR A 63 -2.34 -6.61 -12.49
N ALA A 64 -2.02 -5.61 -11.67
CA ALA A 64 -0.70 -5.50 -11.06
C ALA A 64 -0.79 -5.31 -9.55
N ALA A 65 0.16 -5.91 -8.83
CA ALA A 65 0.37 -5.66 -7.41
C ALA A 65 1.10 -4.33 -7.16
N HIS A 66 1.18 -3.90 -5.91
CA HIS A 66 1.69 -2.56 -5.55
C HIS A 66 3.13 -2.33 -6.02
N TYR A 67 3.97 -3.36 -5.93
CA TYR A 67 5.39 -3.31 -6.30
C TYR A 67 5.69 -3.76 -7.72
N PHE A 68 4.68 -3.85 -8.59
CA PHE A 68 4.90 -4.18 -10.00
C PHE A 68 5.81 -3.18 -10.70
N ALA A 69 5.69 -1.89 -10.40
CA ALA A 69 6.51 -0.83 -10.98
C ALA A 69 7.11 0.05 -9.88
N THR A 70 8.43 0.10 -9.80
CA THR A 70 9.18 1.00 -8.91
C THR A 70 9.89 2.07 -9.73
N PHE A 71 9.82 3.30 -9.25
CA PHE A 71 10.37 4.48 -9.90
C PHE A 71 11.63 4.95 -9.17
N PHE A 72 12.69 5.20 -9.93
CA PHE A 72 13.99 5.64 -9.43
C PHE A 72 14.43 6.91 -10.18
N ASP A 73 15.43 7.59 -9.61
CA ASP A 73 16.10 8.74 -10.24
C ASP A 73 15.13 9.83 -10.73
N ASN A 74 14.19 10.25 -9.88
CA ASN A 74 13.12 11.20 -10.22
C ASN A 74 12.28 10.70 -11.41
N SER A 75 11.89 9.43 -11.36
CA SER A 75 11.16 8.71 -12.41
C SER A 75 11.93 8.54 -13.72
N ARG A 76 13.23 8.84 -13.80
CA ARG A 76 14.02 8.60 -15.01
C ARG A 76 14.25 7.11 -15.28
N LEU A 77 14.13 6.26 -14.27
CA LEU A 77 14.23 4.82 -14.37
C LEU A 77 12.98 4.17 -13.77
N ILE A 78 12.40 3.22 -14.49
CA ILE A 78 11.29 2.39 -14.03
C ILE A 78 11.76 0.94 -14.04
N LYS A 79 11.69 0.27 -12.89
CA LYS A 79 11.89 -1.17 -12.80
C LYS A 79 10.55 -1.87 -12.72
N LEU A 80 10.36 -2.87 -13.56
CA LEU A 80 9.18 -3.73 -13.59
C LEU A 80 9.51 -5.09 -12.98
N HIS A 81 8.57 -5.59 -12.17
CA HIS A 81 8.66 -6.80 -11.37
C HIS A 81 7.56 -7.77 -11.79
N PHE A 82 7.83 -8.69 -12.72
CA PHE A 82 6.77 -9.48 -13.34
C PHE A 82 6.20 -10.59 -12.44
N GLU A 83 6.82 -10.88 -11.30
CA GLU A 83 6.22 -11.65 -10.21
C GLU A 83 4.95 -10.99 -9.64
N HIS A 84 4.83 -9.67 -9.82
CA HIS A 84 3.69 -8.85 -9.38
C HIS A 84 2.72 -8.51 -10.53
N LEU A 85 2.78 -9.26 -11.65
CA LEU A 85 1.89 -9.09 -12.80
C LEU A 85 1.00 -10.31 -13.01
N HIS A 86 -0.31 -10.09 -13.06
CA HIS A 86 -1.29 -11.10 -13.45
C HIS A 86 -1.83 -10.83 -14.84
N CYS A 87 -1.87 -11.89 -15.66
CA CYS A 87 -2.44 -11.90 -16.99
C CYS A 87 -3.66 -12.81 -17.04
N ASP A 88 -4.66 -12.45 -17.84
CA ASP A 88 -5.81 -13.32 -18.12
C ASP A 88 -5.40 -14.64 -18.80
N LYS A 89 -4.23 -14.63 -19.48
CA LYS A 89 -3.62 -15.81 -20.13
C LYS A 89 -2.47 -16.33 -19.28
N GLN A 90 -2.12 -17.62 -19.43
CA GLN A 90 -0.96 -18.27 -18.76
C GLN A 90 0.40 -17.78 -19.29
N ALA A 91 0.63 -16.46 -19.33
CA ALA A 91 1.96 -15.92 -19.56
C ALA A 91 2.84 -16.31 -18.36
N ARG A 92 3.93 -17.04 -18.62
CA ARG A 92 4.90 -17.42 -17.59
C ARG A 92 6.06 -16.43 -17.63
N PHE A 93 6.11 -15.54 -16.65
CA PHE A 93 7.21 -14.59 -16.50
C PHE A 93 8.28 -15.05 -15.50
N CYS A 94 8.03 -16.16 -14.80
CA CYS A 94 8.96 -16.73 -13.84
C CYS A 94 9.44 -18.11 -14.31
N THR A 95 10.74 -18.35 -14.13
CA THR A 95 11.40 -19.63 -14.38
C THR A 95 12.10 -20.08 -13.09
N GLY A 96 11.56 -21.12 -12.45
CA GLY A 96 12.04 -21.54 -11.14
C GLY A 96 11.84 -20.44 -10.09
N THR A 97 12.92 -20.00 -9.49
CA THR A 97 12.93 -18.92 -8.48
C THR A 97 13.22 -17.54 -9.06
N SER A 98 13.47 -17.41 -10.36
CA SER A 98 13.77 -16.12 -10.98
C SER A 98 12.59 -15.64 -11.83
N CYS A 99 12.30 -14.34 -11.74
CA CYS A 99 11.23 -13.70 -12.50
C CYS A 99 11.77 -12.64 -13.44
N LEU A 100 11.05 -12.40 -14.53
CA LEU A 100 11.39 -11.37 -15.50
C LEU A 100 11.39 -10.00 -14.80
N ARG A 101 12.49 -9.27 -14.99
CA ARG A 101 12.67 -7.88 -14.61
C ARG A 101 12.94 -7.07 -15.86
N GLN A 102 12.32 -5.91 -15.98
CA GLN A 102 12.56 -4.98 -17.08
C GLN A 102 12.83 -3.58 -16.56
N GLU A 103 13.79 -2.91 -17.17
CA GLU A 103 14.19 -1.56 -16.81
C GLU A 103 13.94 -0.62 -17.98
N PHE A 104 13.13 0.40 -17.76
CA PHE A 104 12.85 1.44 -18.74
C PHE A 104 13.51 2.74 -18.30
N ILE A 105 14.22 3.38 -19.22
CA ILE A 105 14.82 4.70 -18.97
C ILE A 105 14.13 5.79 -19.78
N SER A 106 14.00 6.95 -19.15
CA SER A 106 13.56 8.17 -19.79
C SER A 106 14.62 8.67 -20.77
N THR A 107 14.19 8.90 -22.01
CA THR A 107 14.93 9.60 -23.06
C THR A 107 14.09 10.77 -23.53
N GLY A 108 14.34 11.95 -22.99
CA GLY A 108 13.51 13.13 -23.23
C GLY A 108 12.11 12.95 -22.64
N LYS A 109 11.09 12.88 -23.49
CA LYS A 109 9.68 12.69 -23.08
C LYS A 109 9.20 11.23 -23.16
N HIS A 110 10.04 10.33 -23.65
CA HIS A 110 9.69 8.94 -23.91
C HIS A 110 10.45 8.00 -22.98
N TYR A 111 9.91 6.80 -22.77
CA TYR A 111 10.64 5.72 -22.12
C TYR A 111 11.08 4.67 -23.14
N ARG A 112 12.27 4.12 -22.95
CA ARG A 112 12.78 3.00 -23.74
C ARG A 112 13.22 1.86 -22.83
N LEU A 113 13.01 0.63 -23.29
CA LEU A 113 13.53 -0.56 -22.61
C LEU A 113 15.07 -0.53 -22.67
N GLN A 114 15.71 -0.50 -21.51
CA GLN A 114 17.17 -0.53 -21.37
C GLN A 114 17.67 -1.94 -21.07
N ARG A 115 17.02 -2.64 -20.14
CA ARG A 115 17.41 -3.99 -19.73
C ARG A 115 16.19 -4.89 -19.58
N SER A 116 16.39 -6.17 -19.89
CA SER A 116 15.43 -7.25 -19.67
C SER A 116 16.24 -8.45 -19.20
N TYR A 117 15.97 -8.95 -18.01
CA TYR A 117 16.73 -10.03 -17.37
C TYR A 117 15.83 -10.83 -16.43
N TYR A 118 16.30 -11.98 -15.96
CA TYR A 118 15.66 -12.72 -14.88
C TYR A 118 16.45 -12.49 -13.60
N GLY A 119 15.78 -12.10 -12.52
CA GLY A 119 16.40 -11.82 -11.22
C GLY A 119 15.63 -12.50 -10.09
N HIS A 120 16.22 -12.54 -8.90
CA HIS A 120 15.53 -12.98 -7.70
C HIS A 120 14.87 -11.79 -6.99
N ASP A 121 14.03 -12.05 -5.99
CA ASP A 121 13.33 -10.98 -5.26
C ASP A 121 14.26 -10.10 -4.42
N ASP A 122 15.45 -10.59 -4.09
CA ASP A 122 16.44 -9.94 -3.22
C ASP A 122 17.48 -9.05 -3.96
N ASP A 123 17.36 -8.86 -5.27
CA ASP A 123 18.31 -8.09 -6.11
C ASP A 123 18.00 -6.58 -6.25
#